data_AF-A0A6G3D586-F1
#
_entry.id   AF-A0A6G3D586-F1
#
_cell.length_a   1.000
_cell.length_b   1.000
_cell.length_c   1.000
_cell.angle_alpha   90.00
_cell.angle_beta   90.00
_cell.angle_gamma   90.00
#
_symmetry.space_group_name_H-M   'P 1'
#
loop_
_entity.id
_entity.type
_entity.pdbx_description
1 polymer ?
#
loop_
_entity_poly.entity_id
_entity_poly.type
_entity_poly.pdbx_seq_one_letter_code
_entity_poly.pdbx_strand_id
1 'polypeptide(L)'
;MWAAQLGAAARAALDTVYDPELDEPITDLGFVRSLTADDGRITVHLRLPTSFCSPNFAYLMASDAKDALSALPGAREVTVLLDDHHDSDLINGGLAADAGYRGTFGHEAERDLEDLRDVFRRKAHTAA
;
A
#
# COMPACT_ATOMS: atom_id res chain seq x y z
N MET A 1 12.56 -23.58 -2.51
CA MET A 1 11.41 -23.50 -3.43
C MET A 1 10.28 -22.62 -2.89
N TRP A 2 10.18 -22.39 -1.57
CA TRP A 2 9.13 -21.54 -0.98
C TRP A 2 9.29 -20.03 -1.18
N ALA A 3 10.51 -19.49 -1.22
CA ALA A 3 10.73 -18.06 -1.46
C ALA A 3 10.19 -17.58 -2.84
N ALA A 4 10.39 -18.38 -3.89
CA ALA A 4 9.86 -18.09 -5.22
C ALA A 4 8.32 -18.12 -5.27
N GLN A 5 7.67 -18.98 -4.47
CA GLN A 5 6.22 -19.05 -4.37
C GLN A 5 5.64 -17.86 -3.60
N LEU A 6 6.31 -17.44 -2.51
CA LEU A 6 5.90 -16.28 -1.74
C LEU A 6 6.05 -14.99 -2.54
N GLY A 7 7.14 -14.82 -3.29
CA GLY A 7 7.32 -13.66 -4.17
C GLY A 7 6.25 -13.55 -5.25
N ALA A 8 5.86 -14.67 -5.87
CA ALA A 8 4.76 -14.69 -6.84
C ALA A 8 3.40 -14.36 -6.19
N ALA A 9 3.12 -14.92 -5.01
CA ALA A 9 1.90 -14.61 -4.26
C ALA A 9 1.85 -13.15 -3.80
N ALA A 10 2.98 -12.59 -3.36
CA ALA A 10 3.11 -11.18 -3.01
C ALA A 10 2.84 -10.27 -4.20
N ARG A 11 3.39 -10.60 -5.38
CA ARG A 11 3.08 -9.84 -6.59
C ARG A 11 1.59 -9.88 -6.93
N ALA A 12 0.98 -11.06 -6.91
CA ALA A 12 -0.45 -11.21 -7.19
C ALA A 12 -1.35 -10.48 -6.17
N ALA A 13 -0.93 -10.41 -4.91
CA ALA A 13 -1.64 -9.62 -3.89
C ALA A 13 -1.53 -8.11 -4.15
N LEU A 14 -0.40 -7.63 -4.63
CA LEU A 14 -0.26 -6.21 -5.01
C LEU A 14 -1.10 -5.85 -6.25
N ASP A 15 -1.39 -6.80 -7.14
CA ASP A 15 -2.30 -6.59 -8.27
C ASP A 15 -3.75 -6.30 -7.81
N THR A 16 -4.10 -6.56 -6.55
CA THR A 16 -5.42 -6.22 -5.99
C THR A 16 -5.46 -4.86 -5.31
N VAL A 17 -4.34 -4.13 -5.29
CA VAL A 17 -4.23 -2.79 -4.68
C VAL A 17 -4.36 -1.76 -5.80
N TYR A 18 -5.36 -0.89 -5.70
CA TYR A 18 -5.71 0.06 -6.76
C TYR A 18 -5.35 1.48 -6.35
N ASP A 19 -4.93 2.27 -7.34
CA ASP A 19 -4.85 3.72 -7.20
C ASP A 19 -6.28 4.31 -7.17
N PRO A 20 -6.67 5.04 -6.10
CA PRO A 20 -8.03 5.57 -5.97
C PRO A 20 -8.43 6.60 -7.04
N GLU A 21 -7.46 7.27 -7.68
CA GLU A 21 -7.72 8.30 -8.69
C GLU A 21 -7.83 7.71 -10.10
N LEU A 22 -6.98 6.72 -10.40
CA LEU A 22 -6.84 6.13 -11.74
C LEU A 22 -7.65 4.84 -11.91
N ASP A 23 -8.10 4.21 -10.82
CA ASP A 23 -8.85 2.95 -10.83
C ASP A 23 -8.11 1.79 -11.53
N GLU A 24 -6.77 1.83 -11.46
CA GLU A 24 -5.86 0.83 -12.01
C GLU A 24 -4.98 0.22 -10.90
N PRO A 25 -4.55 -1.05 -11.02
CA PRO A 25 -3.63 -1.66 -10.07
C PRO A 25 -2.30 -0.92 -9.97
N ILE A 26 -1.76 -0.77 -8.76
CA ILE A 26 -0.45 -0.13 -8.52
C ILE A 26 0.71 -0.86 -9.23
N THR A 27 0.52 -2.13 -9.57
CA THR A 27 1.47 -2.96 -10.31
C THR A 27 1.47 -2.65 -11.81
N ASP A 28 0.31 -2.39 -12.39
CA ASP A 28 0.13 -2.01 -13.80
C ASP A 28 0.56 -0.56 -14.04
N LEU A 29 0.29 0.32 -13.07
CA LEU A 29 0.77 1.71 -13.06
C LEU A 29 2.29 1.83 -12.85
N GLY A 30 2.97 0.72 -12.55
CA GLY A 30 4.42 0.69 -12.35
C GLY A 30 4.89 1.36 -11.06
N PHE A 31 4.02 1.46 -10.05
CA PHE A 31 4.35 2.08 -8.76
C PHE A 31 5.17 1.15 -7.88
N VAL A 32 5.10 -0.17 -8.10
CA VAL A 32 5.93 -1.15 -7.39
C VAL A 32 7.36 -1.12 -7.94
N ARG A 33 8.27 -0.47 -7.21
CA ARG A 33 9.67 -0.31 -7.59
C ARG A 33 10.50 -1.55 -7.30
N SER A 34 10.28 -2.17 -6.15
CA SER A 34 10.91 -3.43 -5.79
C SER A 34 10.00 -4.25 -4.88
N LEU A 35 10.11 -5.56 -5.00
CA LEU A 35 9.44 -6.55 -4.16
C LEU A 35 10.45 -7.65 -3.86
N THR A 36 10.75 -7.85 -2.58
CA THR A 36 11.56 -8.97 -2.10
C THR A 36 10.74 -9.80 -1.14
N ALA A 37 10.85 -11.11 -1.25
CA ALA A 37 10.17 -12.07 -0.39
C ALA A 37 11.12 -13.21 -0.06
N ASP A 38 11.53 -13.30 1.21
CA ASP A 38 12.45 -14.34 1.69
C ASP A 38 12.11 -14.74 3.13
N ASP A 39 12.10 -16.05 3.42
CA ASP A 39 11.77 -16.63 4.73
C ASP A 39 10.52 -16.03 5.43
N GLY A 40 9.49 -15.70 4.65
CA GLY A 40 8.27 -15.08 5.16
C GLY A 40 8.35 -13.58 5.42
N ARG A 41 9.50 -12.94 5.18
CA ARG A 41 9.64 -11.48 5.21
C ARG A 41 9.40 -10.92 3.82
N ILE A 42 8.50 -9.96 3.72
CA ILE A 42 8.15 -9.29 2.48
C ILE A 42 8.52 -7.82 2.62
N THR A 43 9.34 -7.31 1.71
CA THR A 43 9.65 -5.88 1.64
C THR A 43 9.24 -5.35 0.27
N VAL A 44 8.46 -4.28 0.26
CA VAL A 44 8.01 -3.61 -0.95
C VAL A 44 8.37 -2.14 -0.89
N HIS A 45 8.97 -1.64 -1.97
CA HIS A 45 9.12 -0.21 -2.20
C HIS A 45 8.11 0.25 -3.24
N LEU A 46 7.29 1.23 -2.85
CA LEU A 46 6.37 1.94 -3.72
C LEU A 46 6.97 3.29 -4.10
N ARG A 47 6.83 3.67 -5.36
CA ARG A 47 7.21 4.98 -5.88
C ARG A 47 6.05 5.54 -6.68
N LEU A 48 5.38 6.54 -6.13
CA LEU A 48 4.26 7.19 -6.78
C LEU A 48 4.78 8.23 -7.81
N PRO A 49 4.05 8.46 -8.91
CA PRO A 49 4.53 9.26 -10.05
C PRO A 49 4.69 10.74 -9.72
N THR A 50 4.03 11.22 -8.65
CA THR A 50 4.16 12.58 -8.17
C THR A 50 4.52 12.58 -6.68
N SER A 51 5.58 13.30 -6.31
CA SER A 51 5.96 13.55 -4.91
C SER A 51 4.91 14.36 -4.12
N PHE A 52 3.86 14.81 -4.81
CA PHE A 52 2.75 15.65 -4.33
C PHE A 52 1.40 14.95 -4.45
N CYS A 53 1.36 13.62 -4.63
CA CYS A 53 0.11 12.89 -4.51
C CYS A 53 -0.52 13.22 -3.14
N SER A 54 -1.85 13.20 -3.04
CA SER A 54 -2.47 13.53 -1.76
C SER A 54 -1.94 12.56 -0.68
N PRO A 55 -1.56 13.05 0.52
CA PRO A 55 -1.05 12.18 1.58
C PRO A 55 -2.03 11.06 1.91
N ASN A 56 -3.33 11.32 1.69
CA ASN A 56 -4.41 10.37 1.88
C ASN A 56 -4.33 9.23 0.87
N PHE A 57 -4.16 9.52 -0.42
CA PHE A 57 -4.08 8.48 -1.45
C PHE A 57 -2.79 7.68 -1.32
N ALA A 58 -1.67 8.36 -1.06
CA ALA A 58 -0.39 7.71 -0.82
C ALA A 58 -0.46 6.76 0.39
N TYR A 59 -1.06 7.21 1.50
CA TYR A 59 -1.28 6.37 2.67
C TYR A 59 -2.23 5.19 2.38
N LEU A 60 -3.34 5.42 1.67
CA LEU A 60 -4.31 4.38 1.35
C LEU A 60 -3.66 3.25 0.54
N MET A 61 -2.96 3.58 -0.55
CA MET A 61 -2.26 2.58 -1.36
C MET A 61 -1.22 1.82 -0.56
N ALA A 62 -0.40 2.52 0.24
CA ALA A 62 0.64 1.87 1.03
C ALA A 62 0.07 0.99 2.16
N SER A 63 -1.02 1.42 2.80
CA SER A 63 -1.74 0.63 3.81
C SER A 63 -2.45 -0.57 3.20
N ASP A 64 -3.15 -0.40 2.07
CA ASP A 64 -3.81 -1.49 1.35
C ASP A 64 -2.77 -2.54 0.87
N ALA A 65 -1.59 -2.09 0.42
CA ALA A 65 -0.48 -2.99 0.11
C ALA A 65 0.01 -3.77 1.33
N LYS A 66 0.18 -3.09 2.48
CA LYS A 66 0.58 -3.77 3.72
C LYS A 66 -0.47 -4.80 4.15
N ASP A 67 -1.75 -4.44 4.08
CA ASP A 67 -2.88 -5.31 4.45
C ASP A 67 -2.94 -6.54 3.54
N ALA A 68 -2.87 -6.35 2.21
CA ALA A 68 -2.93 -7.43 1.23
C ALA A 68 -1.77 -8.43 1.37
N LEU A 69 -0.55 -7.92 1.61
CA LEU A 69 0.63 -8.76 1.81
C LEU A 69 0.60 -9.48 3.16
N SER A 70 0.10 -8.83 4.22
CA SER A 70 0.01 -9.42 5.56
C SER A 70 -1.02 -10.55 5.64
N ALA A 71 -2.03 -10.54 4.75
CA ALA A 71 -3.02 -11.60 4.65
C ALA A 71 -2.49 -12.88 3.97
N LEU A 72 -1.29 -12.86 3.38
CA LEU A 72 -0.77 -14.01 2.65
C LEU A 72 -0.34 -15.17 3.57
N PRO A 73 -0.72 -16.42 3.25
CA PRO A 73 -0.20 -17.59 3.95
C PRO A 73 1.32 -17.67 3.85
N GLY A 74 2.00 -17.59 5.00
CA GLY A 74 3.46 -17.63 5.08
C GLY A 74 4.14 -16.26 5.22
N ALA A 75 3.39 -15.16 5.15
CA ALA A 75 3.88 -13.85 5.58
C ALA A 75 4.07 -13.85 7.11
N ARG A 76 5.25 -13.43 7.56
CA ARG A 76 5.65 -13.29 8.96
C ARG A 76 5.94 -11.85 9.32
N GLU A 77 6.54 -11.12 8.39
CA GLU A 77 6.85 -9.70 8.52
C GLU A 77 6.63 -9.03 7.17
N VAL A 78 5.95 -7.89 7.18
CA VAL A 78 5.65 -7.12 5.98
C VAL A 78 6.07 -5.68 6.21
N THR A 79 6.97 -5.22 5.33
CA THR A 79 7.49 -3.86 5.34
C THR A 79 7.14 -3.21 4.01
N VAL A 80 6.31 -2.18 4.06
CA VAL A 80 5.98 -1.34 2.90
C VAL A 80 6.63 0.01 3.09
N LEU A 81 7.40 0.45 2.11
CA LEU A 81 8.11 1.72 2.11
C LEU A 81 7.67 2.56 0.92
N LEU A 82 7.30 3.79 1.19
CA LEU A 82 7.02 4.80 0.18
C LEU A 82 8.29 5.62 -0.07
N ASP A 83 8.80 5.57 -1.30
CA ASP A 83 9.97 6.32 -1.77
C ASP A 83 9.53 7.64 -2.45
N ASP A 84 10.38 8.68 -2.34
CA ASP A 84 10.30 9.94 -3.09
C ASP A 84 8.97 10.74 -2.96
N HIS A 85 8.22 10.55 -1.86
CA HIS A 85 7.04 11.34 -1.53
C HIS A 85 7.35 12.39 -0.46
N HIS A 86 6.69 13.56 -0.51
CA HIS A 86 6.85 14.62 0.50
C HIS A 86 6.62 14.10 1.92
N ASP A 87 5.56 13.29 2.11
CA ASP A 87 5.20 12.68 3.40
C ASP A 87 5.72 11.25 3.59
N SER A 88 6.73 10.81 2.81
CA SER A 88 7.28 9.46 2.89
C SER A 88 7.67 9.07 4.32
N ASP A 89 8.42 9.91 5.02
CA ASP A 89 8.90 9.62 6.38
C ASP A 89 7.75 9.43 7.38
N LEU A 90 6.74 10.29 7.28
CA LEU A 90 5.56 10.24 8.13
C LEU A 90 4.74 8.97 7.85
N ILE A 91 4.44 8.69 6.57
CA ILE A 91 3.68 7.51 6.14
C ILE A 91 4.42 6.23 6.54
N ASN A 92 5.72 6.14 6.27
CA ASN A 92 6.53 4.98 6.61
C ASN A 92 6.57 4.75 8.13
N GLY A 93 6.73 5.82 8.92
CA GLY A 93 6.67 5.73 10.39
C GLY A 93 5.30 5.26 10.89
N GLY A 94 4.22 5.78 10.32
CA GLY A 94 2.85 5.40 10.63
C GLY A 94 2.55 3.93 10.31
N LEU A 95 2.98 3.47 9.14
CA LEU A 95 2.86 2.06 8.73
C LEU A 95 3.70 1.14 9.62
N ALA A 96 4.94 1.51 9.95
CA ALA A 96 5.80 0.71 10.83
C ALA A 96 5.23 0.58 12.25
N ALA A 97 4.51 1.58 12.73
CA ALA A 97 3.88 1.59 14.05
C ALA A 97 2.44 1.01 14.07
N ASP A 98 1.90 0.61 12.90
CA ASP A 98 0.48 0.25 12.75
C ASP A 98 -0.46 1.32 13.33
N ALA A 99 -0.08 2.60 13.18
CA ALA A 99 -0.71 3.73 13.85
C ALA A 99 -2.07 4.13 13.22
N GLY A 100 -2.39 3.59 12.05
CA GLY A 100 -3.54 4.04 11.26
C GLY A 100 -3.34 5.47 10.72
N TYR A 101 -4.26 5.92 9.87
CA TYR A 101 -4.13 7.24 9.23
C TYR A 101 -4.13 8.39 10.25
N ARG A 102 -5.05 8.36 11.23
CA ARG A 102 -5.11 9.36 12.31
C ARG A 102 -3.87 9.37 13.20
N GLY A 103 -3.31 8.20 13.51
CA GLY A 103 -2.08 8.12 14.30
C GLY A 103 -0.85 8.58 13.53
N THR A 104 -0.90 8.52 12.19
CA THR A 104 0.16 8.97 11.29
C THR A 104 0.17 10.49 11.11
N PHE A 105 -0.98 11.09 10.82
CA PHE A 105 -1.10 12.53 10.49
C PHE A 105 -1.63 13.40 11.64
N GLY A 106 -2.01 12.81 12.77
CA GLY A 106 -2.40 13.54 13.98
C GLY A 106 -3.56 14.53 13.74
N HIS A 107 -3.29 15.82 14.00
CA HIS A 107 -4.28 16.89 13.82
C HIS A 107 -4.47 17.36 12.37
N GLU A 108 -3.58 16.99 11.45
CA GLU A 108 -3.72 17.29 10.01
C GLU A 108 -4.73 16.33 9.34
N ALA A 109 -5.02 15.19 9.97
CA ALA A 109 -6.12 14.31 9.57
C ALA A 109 -7.47 14.92 10.00
N GLU A 110 -8.09 15.74 9.14
CA GLU A 110 -9.41 16.33 9.42
C GLU A 110 -10.50 15.26 9.65
N ARG A 111 -10.40 14.09 8.98
CA ARG A 111 -11.30 12.92 9.12
C ARG A 111 -10.53 11.61 8.89
N ASP A 112 -11.06 10.50 9.42
CA ASP A 112 -10.54 9.15 9.08
C ASP A 112 -10.84 8.82 7.60
N LEU A 113 -10.05 7.94 6.99
CA LEU A 113 -10.15 7.59 5.58
C LEU A 113 -11.02 6.37 5.31
N GLU A 114 -11.60 5.71 6.32
CA GLU A 114 -12.50 4.57 6.12
C GLU A 114 -13.66 4.90 5.17
N ASP A 115 -14.37 6.02 5.39
CA ASP A 115 -15.45 6.50 4.52
C ASP A 115 -14.96 6.68 3.07
N LEU A 116 -13.73 7.18 2.91
CA LEU A 116 -13.12 7.44 1.61
C LEU A 116 -12.74 6.13 0.91
N ARG A 117 -12.16 5.18 1.64
CA ARG A 117 -11.87 3.80 1.19
C ARG A 117 -13.12 3.13 0.64
N ASP A 118 -14.23 3.23 1.35
CA ASP A 118 -15.50 2.61 0.95
C ASP A 118 -16.13 3.27 -0.29
N VAL A 119 -15.92 4.57 -0.51
CA VAL A 119 -16.36 5.23 -1.75
C VAL A 119 -15.56 4.71 -2.94
N PHE A 120 -14.25 4.58 -2.81
CA PHE A 120 -13.39 4.15 -3.91
C PHE A 120 -13.53 2.67 -4.23
N ARG A 121 -13.61 1.79 -3.23
CA ARG A 121 -13.89 0.36 -3.45
C ARG A 121 -15.19 0.14 -4.23
N ARG A 122 -16.23 0.93 -3.96
CA ARG A 122 -17.50 0.86 -4.71
C ARG A 122 -17.36 1.31 -6.18
N LYS A 123 -16.50 2.29 -6.47
CA LYS A 123 -16.22 2.71 -7.86
C LYS A 123 -15.47 1.63 -8.65
N ALA A 124 -14.41 1.07 -8.06
CA ALA A 124 -13.62 0.00 -8.67
C ALA A 124 -14.46 -1.23 -9.03
N HIS A 125 -15.51 -1.53 -8.26
CA HIS A 125 -16.43 -2.65 -8.53
C HIS A 125 -17.51 -2.36 -9.59
N THR A 126 -17.64 -1.12 -10.09
CA THR A 126 -18.68 -0.76 -11.08
C THR A 126 -18.14 -0.71 -12.53
N ALA A 127 -16.86 -1.02 -12.75
CA ALA A 127 -16.23 -1.07 -14.07
C ALA A 127 -16.15 -2.49 -14.69
N ALA A 128 -16.89 -3.46 -14.14
CA ALA A 128 -16.95 -4.86 -14.63
C ALA A 128 -18.15 -5.14 -15.53
#